data_AF-A0A0Q8R358-F1
#
_entry.id   AF-A0A0Q8R358-F1
#
_cell.length_a   1.000
_cell.length_b   1.000
_cell.length_c   1.000
_cell.angle_alpha   90.00
_cell.angle_beta   90.00
_cell.angle_gamma   90.00
#
_symmetry.space_group_name_H-M   'P 1'
#
loop_
_entity.id
_entity.type
_entity.pdbx_description
1 polymer ?
#
loop_
_entity_poly.entity_id
_entity_poly.type
_entity_poly.pdbx_seq_one_letter_code
_entity_poly.pdbx_strand_id
1 'polypeptide(L)'
;MREADEARREAEAARQEAMAEAVEARREAFAERSREMREMRELPRRGEVRAALASARASITGAQGMRDADRKAALDSIDRALSGLDDGWSRGPTLR
;
A
#
# COMPACT_ATOMS: atom_id res chain seq x y z
N MET A 1 -11.55 -14.34 54.76
CA MET A 1 -12.45 -14.51 53.58
C MET A 1 -12.39 -13.29 52.66
N ARG A 2 -12.61 -12.04 53.12
CA ARG A 2 -12.59 -10.85 52.25
C ARG A 2 -11.27 -10.60 51.48
N GLU A 3 -10.11 -10.72 52.13
CA GLU A 3 -8.80 -10.56 51.46
C GLU A 3 -8.58 -11.57 50.32
N ALA A 4 -9.05 -12.80 50.48
CA ALA A 4 -8.93 -13.83 49.44
C ALA A 4 -9.82 -13.52 48.23
N ASP A 5 -10.97 -12.88 48.44
CA ASP A 5 -11.89 -12.47 47.37
C ASP A 5 -11.43 -11.19 46.65
N GLU A 6 -10.71 -10.31 47.34
CA GLU A 6 -10.04 -9.14 46.73
C GLU A 6 -8.83 -9.57 45.90
N ALA A 7 -7.96 -10.43 46.44
CA ALA A 7 -6.81 -10.95 45.72
C ALA A 7 -7.21 -11.72 44.44
N ARG A 8 -8.34 -12.45 44.47
CA ARG A 8 -8.90 -13.11 43.27
C ARG A 8 -9.37 -12.10 42.23
N ARG A 9 -10.06 -11.04 42.65
CA ARG A 9 -10.55 -10.00 41.72
C ARG A 9 -9.41 -9.22 41.09
N GLU A 10 -8.37 -8.89 41.85
CA GLU A 10 -7.15 -8.26 41.31
C GLU A 10 -6.43 -9.16 40.31
N ALA A 11 -6.29 -10.45 40.63
CA ALA A 11 -5.68 -11.41 39.72
C ALA A 11 -6.49 -11.61 38.42
N GLU A 12 -7.82 -11.59 38.50
CA GLU A 12 -8.69 -11.65 37.33
C GLU A 12 -8.61 -10.37 36.49
N ALA A 13 -8.60 -9.19 37.12
CA ALA A 13 -8.44 -7.92 36.43
C ALA A 13 -7.09 -7.84 35.69
N ALA A 14 -5.99 -8.20 36.37
CA ALA A 14 -4.67 -8.22 35.76
C ALA A 14 -4.59 -9.21 34.57
N ARG A 15 -5.28 -10.35 34.65
CA ARG A 15 -5.35 -11.30 33.54
C ARG A 15 -6.15 -10.75 32.35
N GLN A 16 -7.25 -10.04 32.61
CA GLN A 16 -8.02 -9.43 31.53
C GLN A 16 -7.25 -8.30 30.85
N GLU A 17 -6.55 -7.47 31.63
CA GLU A 17 -5.71 -6.40 31.11
C GLU A 17 -4.57 -6.95 30.24
N ALA A 18 -3.83 -7.95 30.75
CA ALA A 18 -2.77 -8.62 29.98
C ALA A 18 -3.30 -9.29 28.70
N MET A 19 -4.51 -9.85 28.74
CA MET A 19 -5.13 -10.44 27.55
C MET A 19 -5.56 -9.37 26.54
N ALA A 20 -6.09 -8.23 27.00
CA ALA A 20 -6.45 -7.11 26.14
C ALA A 20 -5.20 -6.51 25.46
N GLU A 21 -4.12 -6.31 26.21
CA GLU A 21 -2.85 -5.82 25.68
C GLU A 21 -2.26 -6.79 24.64
N ALA A 22 -2.28 -8.10 24.91
CA ALA A 22 -1.82 -9.12 23.96
C ALA A 22 -2.68 -9.15 22.68
N VAL A 23 -3.98 -8.89 22.78
CA VAL A 23 -4.87 -8.78 21.62
C VAL A 23 -4.55 -7.54 20.79
N GLU A 24 -4.35 -6.39 21.42
CA GLU A 24 -4.00 -5.15 20.72
C GLU A 24 -2.63 -5.24 20.06
N ALA A 25 -1.60 -5.75 20.75
CA ALA A 25 -0.28 -6.00 20.16
C ALA A 25 -0.36 -6.92 18.94
N ARG A 26 -1.22 -7.94 18.99
CA ARG A 26 -1.44 -8.86 17.86
C ARG A 26 -2.19 -8.18 16.71
N ARG A 27 -3.12 -7.28 16.99
CA ARG A 27 -3.83 -6.49 15.97
C ARG A 27 -2.87 -5.54 15.26
N GLU A 28 -2.01 -4.87 16.00
CA GLU A 28 -0.99 -3.97 15.45
C GLU A 28 -0.01 -4.72 14.54
N ALA A 29 0.55 -5.83 15.02
CA ALA A 29 1.45 -6.67 14.21
C ALA A 29 0.77 -7.21 12.94
N PHE A 30 -0.53 -7.57 13.02
CA PHE A 30 -1.28 -8.00 11.84
C PHE A 30 -1.54 -6.85 10.86
N ALA A 31 -1.84 -5.65 11.37
CA ALA A 31 -2.06 -4.47 10.55
C ALA A 31 -0.76 -4.06 9.82
N GLU A 32 0.37 -4.08 10.51
CA GLU A 32 1.69 -3.82 9.92
C GLU A 32 2.01 -4.82 8.81
N ARG A 33 1.92 -6.13 9.10
CA ARG A 33 2.17 -7.18 8.11
C ARG A 33 1.22 -7.10 6.91
N SER A 34 -0.03 -6.70 7.13
CA SER A 34 -1.01 -6.51 6.05
C SER A 34 -0.64 -5.32 5.15
N ARG A 35 -0.06 -4.24 5.71
CA ARG A 35 0.44 -3.10 4.93
C ARG A 35 1.65 -3.52 4.10
N GLU A 36 2.62 -4.19 4.72
CA GLU A 36 3.82 -4.69 4.04
C GLU A 36 3.47 -5.62 2.87
N MET A 37 2.53 -6.55 3.08
CA MET A 37 2.06 -7.46 2.02
C MET A 37 1.35 -6.72 0.86
N ARG A 38 0.64 -5.63 1.14
CA ARG A 38 0.04 -4.79 0.08
C ARG A 38 1.13 -4.07 -0.69
N GLU A 39 2.09 -3.46 -0.01
CA GLU A 39 3.22 -2.78 -0.64
C GLU A 39 4.05 -3.73 -1.51
N MET A 40 4.37 -4.92 -1.00
CA MET A 40 5.10 -5.95 -1.73
C MET A 40 4.36 -6.43 -2.99
N ARG A 41 3.02 -6.42 -2.97
CA ARG A 41 2.19 -6.81 -4.12
C ARG A 41 2.01 -5.68 -5.14
N GLU A 42 2.03 -4.43 -4.69
CA GLU A 42 1.91 -3.26 -5.56
C GLU A 42 3.20 -2.95 -6.32
N LEU A 43 4.37 -3.15 -5.70
CA LEU A 43 5.69 -2.99 -6.32
C LEU A 43 5.84 -3.71 -7.68
N PRO A 44 5.64 -5.04 -7.80
CA PRO A 44 5.77 -5.75 -9.06
C PRO A 44 4.72 -5.31 -10.09
N ARG A 45 3.49 -5.03 -9.65
CA ARG A 45 2.42 -4.52 -10.52
C ARG A 45 2.76 -3.16 -11.12
N ARG A 46 3.39 -2.26 -10.37
CA ARG A 46 3.84 -0.97 -10.89
C ARG A 46 4.95 -1.13 -11.92
N GLY A 47 5.90 -2.04 -11.69
CA GLY A 47 6.94 -2.37 -12.67
C GLY A 47 6.36 -2.89 -13.98
N GLU A 48 5.40 -3.81 -13.90
CA GLU A 48 4.66 -4.34 -15.06
C GLU A 48 3.89 -3.24 -15.81
N VAL A 49 3.17 -2.38 -15.08
CA VAL A 49 2.42 -1.25 -15.67
C VAL A 49 3.37 -0.24 -16.31
N ARG A 50 4.50 0.08 -15.68
CA ARG A 50 5.53 0.97 -16.25
C ARG A 50 6.11 0.39 -17.54
N ALA A 51 6.42 -0.90 -17.55
CA ALA A 51 6.91 -1.59 -18.75
C ALA A 51 5.87 -1.58 -19.88
N ALA A 52 4.60 -1.84 -19.55
CA ALA A 52 3.49 -1.78 -20.51
C ALA A 52 3.31 -0.37 -21.10
N LEU A 53 3.37 0.69 -20.28
CA LEU A 53 3.29 2.07 -20.73
C LEU A 53 4.48 2.48 -21.61
N ALA A 54 5.70 2.08 -21.24
CA ALA A 54 6.90 2.31 -22.05
C ALA A 54 6.81 1.60 -23.42
N SER A 55 6.29 0.37 -23.44
CA SER A 55 6.03 -0.37 -24.67
C SER A 55 4.97 0.33 -25.53
N ALA A 56 3.85 0.73 -24.94
CA ALA A 56 2.79 1.48 -25.64
C ALA A 56 3.32 2.80 -26.24
N ARG A 57 4.18 3.52 -25.52
CA ARG A 57 4.84 4.74 -26.01
C ARG A 57 5.69 4.47 -27.24
N ALA A 58 6.48 3.39 -27.22
CA ALA A 58 7.30 2.98 -28.37
C ALA A 58 6.43 2.60 -29.58
N SER A 59 5.33 1.87 -29.36
CA SER A 59 4.37 1.51 -30.42
C SER A 59 3.72 2.74 -31.05
N ILE A 60 3.27 3.71 -30.25
CA ILE A 60 2.64 4.95 -30.75
C ILE A 60 3.66 5.82 -31.50
N THR A 61 4.90 5.86 -31.03
CA THR A 61 5.98 6.63 -31.70
C THR A 61 6.25 6.09 -33.10
N GLY A 62 6.22 4.77 -33.29
CA GLY A 62 6.45 4.10 -34.57
C GLY A 62 5.19 3.90 -35.44
N ALA A 63 4.00 4.26 -34.96
CA ALA A 63 2.74 3.98 -35.66
C ALA A 63 2.61 4.83 -36.94
N GLN A 64 2.55 4.15 -38.09
CA GLN A 64 2.27 4.77 -39.38
C GLN A 64 0.74 4.88 -39.58
N GLY A 65 0.26 6.05 -40.02
CA GLY A 65 -1.18 6.32 -40.24
C GLY A 65 -1.92 7.00 -39.10
N MET A 66 -1.25 7.23 -37.96
CA MET A 66 -1.80 8.03 -36.86
C MET A 66 -1.59 9.52 -37.12
N ARG A 67 -2.64 10.34 -36.99
CA ARG A 67 -2.55 11.80 -37.13
C ARG A 67 -1.63 12.37 -36.05
N ASP A 68 -0.84 13.38 -36.39
CA ASP A 68 0.16 13.95 -35.48
C ASP A 68 -0.46 14.52 -34.19
N ALA A 69 -1.64 15.13 -34.28
CA ALA A 69 -2.38 15.61 -33.12
C ALA A 69 -2.78 14.48 -32.16
N ASP A 70 -3.29 13.37 -32.71
CA ASP A 70 -3.70 12.21 -31.93
C ASP A 70 -2.47 11.52 -31.31
N ARG A 71 -1.38 11.42 -32.08
CA ARG A 71 -0.10 10.86 -31.61
C ARG A 71 0.43 11.66 -30.43
N LYS A 72 0.46 12.99 -30.55
CA LYS A 72 0.89 13.88 -29.47
C LYS A 72 0.02 13.72 -28.24
N ALA A 73 -1.31 13.74 -28.39
CA ALA A 73 -2.23 13.58 -27.28
C ALA A 73 -2.06 12.22 -26.56
N ALA A 74 -1.83 11.15 -27.31
CA ALA A 74 -1.59 9.82 -26.75
C ALA A 74 -0.25 9.74 -25.99
N LEU A 75 0.83 10.30 -26.56
CA LEU A 75 2.13 10.35 -25.89
C LEU A 75 2.07 11.20 -24.62
N ASP A 76 1.43 12.37 -24.66
CA ASP A 76 1.24 13.24 -23.50
C ASP A 76 0.44 12.52 -22.38
N SER A 77 -0.56 11.71 -22.74
CA SER A 77 -1.32 10.91 -21.78
C SER A 77 -0.48 9.81 -21.14
N ILE A 78 0.39 9.16 -21.91
CA ILE A 78 1.30 8.12 -21.41
C ILE A 78 2.36 8.74 -20.49
N ASP A 79 2.92 9.89 -20.89
CA ASP A 79 3.93 10.59 -20.09
C ASP A 79 3.33 11.06 -18.75
N ARG A 80 2.08 11.57 -18.73
CA ARG A 80 1.37 11.85 -17.46
C ARG A 80 1.15 10.61 -16.59
N ALA A 81 0.78 9.48 -17.20
CA ALA A 81 0.57 8.23 -16.46
C ALA A 81 1.88 7.73 -15.82
N LEU A 82 3.00 7.83 -16.54
CA LEU A 82 4.33 7.51 -16.04
C LEU A 82 4.74 8.44 -14.90
N SER A 83 4.54 9.75 -15.04
CA SER A 83 4.81 10.71 -13.95
C SER A 83 3.96 10.42 -12.71
N GLY A 84 2.66 10.10 -12.86
CA GLY A 84 1.81 9.75 -11.72
C GLY A 84 2.23 8.46 -11.00
N LEU A 85 2.79 7.48 -11.74
CA LEU A 85 3.39 6.27 -11.17
C LEU A 85 4.65 6.57 -10.35
N ASP A 86 5.47 7.53 -10.80
CA ASP A 86 6.71 7.95 -10.14
C ASP A 86 6.44 8.89 -8.94
N ASP A 87 5.49 9.82 -9.04
CA ASP A 87 5.11 10.75 -7.96
C ASP A 87 4.46 10.04 -6.76
N GLY A 88 3.69 8.98 -7.03
CA GLY A 88 3.11 8.10 -6.02
C GLY A 88 4.13 7.25 -5.26
N TRP A 89 5.43 7.41 -5.54
CA TRP A 89 6.55 6.80 -4.83
C TRP A 89 7.36 7.85 -4.05
N SER A 90 7.57 9.06 -4.62
CA SER A 90 8.28 10.15 -3.94
C SER A 90 7.54 10.70 -2.73
N ARG A 91 6.20 10.60 -2.70
CA ARG A 91 5.43 10.69 -1.45
C ARG A 91 5.34 9.30 -0.84
N GLY A 92 6.35 8.91 -0.07
CA GLY A 92 6.24 7.76 0.84
C GLY A 92 4.95 7.87 1.68
N PRO A 93 4.44 6.75 2.23
CA PRO A 93 3.18 6.75 2.96
C PRO A 93 3.22 7.83 4.03
N THR A 94 2.48 8.92 3.83
CA THR A 94 2.30 9.95 4.85
C THR A 94 1.47 9.30 5.94
N LEU A 95 2.15 8.79 6.96
CA LEU A 95 1.58 8.41 8.24
C LEU A 95 0.76 9.62 8.74
N ARG A 96 -0.56 9.48 8.72
CA ARG A 96 -1.52 10.39 9.36
C ARG A 96 -2.35 9.57 10.32
#